data_AF-A0A8E0IUG1-F1
#
_entry.id   AF-A0A8E0IUG1-F1
#
_cell.length_a   1.000
_cell.length_b   1.000
_cell.length_c   1.000
_cell.angle_alpha   90.00
_cell.angle_beta   90.00
_cell.angle_gamma   90.00
#
_symmetry.space_group_name_H-M   'P 1'
#
loop_
_entity.id
_entity.type
_entity.pdbx_description
1 polymer ?
#
loop_
_entity_poly.entity_id
_entity_poly.type
_entity_poly.pdbx_seq_one_letter_code
_entity_poly.pdbx_strand_id
1 'polypeptide(L)'
;GQITDPEEKLLVMAAEILERFEADPHLMHFLFFNPAARDVLEVEPGQFGFYDQVIQLIKDVLRKRGITIDPQILFIQLWSFIQGYGLLIDSGITSYDPNLVRKTLKDLLEVSND
;
A
#
# COMPACT_ATOMS: atom_id res chain seq x y z
N GLY A 1 -0.28 -20.75 -6.54
CA GLY A 1 -0.33 -20.38 -7.96
C GLY A 1 0.18 -18.97 -8.10
N GLN A 2 0.85 -18.62 -9.20
CA GLN A 2 1.38 -17.27 -9.38
C GLN A 2 0.19 -16.31 -9.60
N ILE A 3 0.03 -15.32 -8.72
CA ILE A 3 -0.99 -14.28 -8.88
C ILE A 3 -0.56 -13.41 -10.06
N THR A 4 -1.36 -13.39 -11.13
CA THR A 4 -1.07 -12.60 -12.33
C THR A 4 -1.87 -11.30 -12.37
N ASP A 5 -2.99 -11.25 -11.67
CA ASP A 5 -3.88 -10.10 -11.64
C ASP A 5 -3.28 -8.91 -10.87
N PRO A 6 -3.17 -7.71 -11.47
CA PRO A 6 -2.51 -6.57 -10.84
C PRO A 6 -3.29 -6.02 -9.64
N GLU A 7 -4.62 -6.11 -9.66
CA GLU A 7 -5.45 -5.64 -8.54
C GLU A 7 -5.33 -6.60 -7.35
N GLU A 8 -5.35 -7.91 -7.61
CA GLU A 8 -5.14 -8.91 -6.57
C GLU A 8 -3.71 -8.84 -5.98
N LYS A 9 -2.69 -8.58 -6.81
CA LYS A 9 -1.32 -8.32 -6.31
C LYS A 9 -1.27 -7.12 -5.37
N LEU A 10 -2.00 -6.06 -5.68
CA LEU A 10 -2.03 -4.85 -4.86
C LEU A 10 -2.76 -5.10 -3.53
N LEU A 11 -3.81 -5.91 -3.55
CA LEU A 11 -4.50 -6.37 -2.34
C LEU A 11 -3.61 -7.26 -1.47
N VAL A 12 -2.90 -8.21 -2.07
CA VAL A 12 -1.96 -9.09 -1.34
C VAL A 12 -0.83 -8.28 -0.73
N MET A 13 -0.25 -7.33 -1.46
CA MET A 13 0.77 -6.44 -0.91
C MET A 13 0.24 -5.65 0.30
N ALA A 14 -0.96 -5.06 0.19
CA ALA A 14 -1.56 -4.32 1.30
C ALA A 14 -1.85 -5.24 2.51
N ALA A 15 -2.33 -6.46 2.26
CA ALA A 15 -2.57 -7.47 3.28
C ALA A 15 -1.27 -7.85 4.02
N GLU A 16 -0.21 -8.20 3.29
CA GLU A 16 1.08 -8.57 3.88
C GLU A 16 1.66 -7.45 4.76
N ILE A 17 1.49 -6.19 4.35
CA ILE A 17 1.92 -5.03 5.15
C ILE A 17 1.07 -4.91 6.41
N LEU A 18 -0.26 -4.93 6.29
CA LEU A 18 -1.17 -4.72 7.42
C LEU A 18 -1.18 -5.87 8.42
N GLU A 19 -1.05 -7.12 7.97
CA GLU A 19 -0.89 -8.29 8.84
C GLU A 19 0.41 -8.20 9.67
N ARG A 20 1.47 -7.61 9.11
CA ARG A 20 2.73 -7.39 9.85
C ARG A 20 2.62 -6.33 10.93
N PHE A 21 1.70 -5.37 10.82
CA PHE A 21 1.45 -4.43 11.93
C PHE A 21 0.89 -5.16 13.16
N GLU A 22 0.16 -6.26 12.97
CA GLU A 22 -0.35 -7.10 14.06
C GLU A 22 0.70 -8.14 14.51
N ALA A 23 1.41 -8.75 13.57
CA ALA A 23 2.34 -9.85 13.86
C ALA A 23 3.73 -9.39 14.36
N ASP A 24 4.23 -8.25 13.87
CA ASP A 24 5.55 -7.70 14.21
C ASP A 24 5.56 -6.15 14.21
N PRO A 25 4.88 -5.52 15.18
CA PRO A 25 4.75 -4.07 15.25
C PRO A 25 6.10 -3.34 15.38
N HIS A 26 7.10 -3.96 16.02
CA HIS A 26 8.43 -3.35 16.17
C HIS A 26 9.16 -3.23 14.84
N LEU A 27 9.08 -4.25 13.98
CA LEU A 27 9.63 -4.18 12.62
C LEU A 27 8.92 -3.10 11.80
N MET A 28 7.59 -3.04 11.87
CA MET A 28 6.82 -2.05 11.13
C MET A 28 7.12 -0.64 11.63
N HIS A 29 7.26 -0.46 12.95
CA HIS A 29 7.68 0.81 13.51
C HIS A 29 9.07 1.24 13.01
N PHE A 30 10.01 0.29 12.95
CA PHE A 30 11.34 0.51 12.42
C PHE A 30 11.31 0.94 10.95
N LEU A 31 10.62 0.18 10.08
CA LEU A 31 10.59 0.40 8.64
C LEU A 31 9.93 1.72 8.23
N PHE A 32 8.89 2.16 8.95
CA PHE A 32 8.07 3.29 8.52
C PHE A 32 8.29 4.57 9.32
N PHE A 33 8.78 4.49 10.56
CA PHE A 33 8.75 5.63 11.47
C PHE A 33 10.09 5.91 12.19
N ASN A 34 11.07 5.01 12.12
CA ASN A 34 12.37 5.28 12.73
C ASN A 34 13.21 6.25 11.88
N PRO A 35 13.65 7.41 12.42
CA PRO A 35 14.52 8.33 11.71
C PRO A 35 15.83 7.70 11.24
N ALA A 36 16.37 6.73 11.99
CA ALA A 36 17.57 5.99 11.59
C ALA A 36 17.31 5.05 10.40
N ALA A 37 16.07 4.60 10.19
CA ALA A 37 15.70 3.92 8.96
C ALA A 37 15.63 4.91 7.80
N ARG A 38 15.29 6.18 8.05
CA ARG A 38 15.28 7.23 7.03
C ARG A 38 16.65 7.42 6.39
N ASP A 39 17.73 7.45 7.15
CA ASP A 39 19.10 7.57 6.63
C ASP A 39 19.59 6.30 5.89
N VAL A 40 19.09 5.12 6.28
CA VAL A 40 19.37 3.84 5.59
C VAL A 40 18.51 3.69 4.32
N LEU A 41 17.36 4.35 4.29
CA LEU A 41 16.40 4.42 3.19
C LEU A 41 16.53 5.73 2.39
N GLU A 42 17.53 6.58 2.68
CA GLU A 42 17.98 7.68 1.82
C GLU A 42 18.73 7.07 0.63
N VAL A 43 17.97 6.33 -0.16
CA VAL A 43 18.38 5.77 -1.43
C VAL A 43 18.12 6.84 -2.49
N GLU A 44 19.10 7.09 -3.34
CA GLU A 44 18.97 8.04 -4.46
C GLU A 44 17.69 7.77 -5.28
N PRO A 45 17.12 8.79 -5.96
CA PRO A 45 15.98 8.56 -6.86
C PRO A 45 16.25 7.38 -7.82
N GLY A 46 15.45 6.30 -7.70
CA GLY A 46 15.63 5.05 -8.46
C GLY A 46 16.25 3.87 -7.70
N GLN A 47 16.66 4.03 -6.44
CA GLN A 47 17.18 2.94 -5.61
C GLN A 47 16.11 2.32 -4.68
N PHE A 48 14.93 2.93 -4.55
CA PHE A 48 13.77 2.33 -3.89
C PHE A 48 12.98 1.46 -4.88
N GLY A 49 13.58 0.34 -5.31
CA GLY A 49 12.97 -0.54 -6.31
C GLY A 49 11.54 -1.01 -5.96
N PHE A 50 11.20 -1.02 -4.67
CA PHE A 50 9.84 -1.28 -4.21
C PHE A 50 8.85 -0.18 -4.63
N TYR A 51 9.20 1.11 -4.52
CA TYR A 51 8.33 2.22 -4.92
C TYR A 51 7.98 2.15 -6.41
N ASP A 52 9.00 1.97 -7.27
CA ASP A 52 8.80 1.87 -8.71
C ASP A 52 7.93 0.67 -9.08
N GLN A 53 8.09 -0.45 -8.36
CA GLN A 53 7.24 -1.63 -8.53
C GLN A 53 5.78 -1.36 -8.15
N VAL A 54 5.53 -0.67 -7.03
CA VAL A 54 4.17 -0.30 -6.62
C VAL A 54 3.54 0.67 -7.62
N ILE A 55 4.27 1.69 -8.07
CA ILE A 55 3.80 2.62 -9.11
C ILE A 55 3.48 1.88 -10.42
N GLN A 56 4.34 0.94 -10.83
CA GLN A 56 4.09 0.14 -12.02
C GLN A 56 2.85 -0.75 -11.86
N LEU A 57 2.67 -1.35 -10.68
CA LEU A 57 1.50 -2.16 -10.36
C LEU A 57 0.21 -1.32 -10.42
N ILE A 58 0.23 -0.11 -9.86
CA ILE A 58 -0.88 0.85 -9.93
C ILE A 58 -1.20 1.18 -11.40
N LYS A 59 -0.20 1.49 -12.22
CA LYS A 59 -0.39 1.75 -13.66
C LYS A 59 -1.05 0.57 -14.37
N ASP A 60 -0.70 -0.66 -14.02
CA ASP A 60 -1.29 -1.85 -14.60
C ASP A 60 -2.75 -2.07 -14.16
N VAL A 61 -3.09 -1.77 -12.89
CA VAL A 61 -4.48 -1.74 -12.40
C VAL A 61 -5.32 -0.71 -13.17
N LEU A 62 -4.82 0.52 -13.29
CA LEU A 62 -5.51 1.59 -14.00
C LEU A 62 -5.74 1.26 -15.47
N ARG A 63 -4.71 0.72 -16.15
CA ARG A 63 -4.82 0.27 -17.54
C ARG A 63 -5.85 -0.85 -17.71
N LYS A 64 -5.86 -1.83 -16.79
CA LYS A 64 -6.83 -2.94 -16.82
C LYS A 64 -8.28 -2.44 -16.66
N ARG A 65 -8.50 -1.42 -15.82
CA ARG A 65 -9.83 -0.86 -15.57
C ARG A 65 -10.25 0.25 -16.54
N GLY A 66 -9.32 0.75 -17.38
CA GLY A 66 -9.59 1.87 -18.28
C GLY A 66 -9.79 3.20 -17.55
N ILE A 67 -9.19 3.36 -16.37
CA ILE A 67 -9.33 4.54 -15.50
C ILE A 67 -8.21 5.54 -15.79
N THR A 68 -8.53 6.83 -15.79
CA THR A 68 -7.60 7.92 -16.14
C THR A 68 -7.24 8.79 -14.92
N ILE A 69 -6.76 8.17 -13.84
CA ILE A 69 -6.18 8.88 -12.68
C ILE A 69 -4.67 9.01 -12.89
N ASP A 70 -4.08 10.08 -12.36
CA ASP A 70 -2.64 10.12 -12.09
C ASP A 70 -2.23 8.97 -11.13
N PRO A 71 -1.38 8.01 -11.56
CA PRO A 71 -0.90 6.94 -10.70
C PRO A 71 -0.32 7.42 -9.37
N GLN A 72 0.24 8.63 -9.32
CA GLN A 72 0.79 9.23 -8.11
C GLN A 72 -0.29 9.56 -7.08
N ILE A 73 -1.47 10.02 -7.53
CA ILE A 73 -2.60 10.32 -6.64
C ILE A 73 -3.09 9.04 -5.97
N LEU A 74 -3.31 7.99 -6.75
CA LEU A 74 -3.74 6.70 -6.22
C LEU A 74 -2.68 6.09 -5.29
N PHE A 75 -1.40 6.24 -5.61
CA PHE A 75 -0.31 5.84 -4.72
C PHE A 75 -0.40 6.54 -3.36
N ILE A 76 -0.50 7.88 -3.35
CA ILE A 76 -0.56 8.66 -2.10
C ILE A 76 -1.78 8.24 -1.27
N GLN A 77 -2.95 8.09 -1.89
CA GLN A 77 -4.18 7.70 -1.20
C GLN A 77 -4.08 6.29 -0.60
N LEU A 78 -3.65 5.32 -1.39
CA LEU A 78 -3.48 3.93 -0.95
C LEU A 78 -2.44 3.84 0.17
N TRP A 79 -1.30 4.50 0.01
CA TRP A 79 -0.21 4.45 0.96
C TRP A 79 -0.59 5.10 2.29
N SER A 80 -1.28 6.24 2.23
CA SER A 80 -1.81 6.93 3.41
C SER A 80 -2.82 6.06 4.16
N PHE A 81 -3.71 5.35 3.44
CA PHE A 81 -4.62 4.39 4.04
C PHE A 81 -3.88 3.24 4.74
N ILE A 82 -2.91 2.60 4.07
CA ILE A 82 -2.15 1.47 4.63
C ILE A 82 -1.41 1.88 5.90
N GLN A 83 -0.69 3.01 5.87
CA GLN A 83 0.07 3.48 7.03
C GLN A 83 -0.84 3.91 8.18
N GLY A 84 -1.92 4.65 7.88
CA GLY A 84 -2.88 5.07 8.91
C GLY A 84 -3.61 3.89 9.54
N TYR A 85 -4.04 2.93 8.73
CA TYR A 85 -4.71 1.72 9.23
C TYR A 85 -3.75 0.83 10.04
N GLY A 86 -2.51 0.67 9.57
CA GLY A 86 -1.46 -0.03 10.30
C GLY A 86 -1.20 0.55 11.69
N LEU A 87 -1.16 1.88 11.81
CA LEU A 87 -1.01 2.55 13.12
C LEU A 87 -2.20 2.29 14.06
N LEU A 88 -3.42 2.23 13.53
CA LEU A 88 -4.61 1.90 14.32
C LEU A 88 -4.57 0.44 14.81
N ILE A 89 -4.07 -0.47 13.98
CA ILE A 89 -3.86 -1.89 14.34
C ILE A 89 -2.80 -2.00 15.44
N ASP A 90 -1.63 -1.39 15.24
CA ASP A 90 -0.53 -1.36 16.22
C ASP A 90 -0.94 -0.77 17.57
N SER A 91 -1.79 0.27 17.54
CA SER A 91 -2.33 0.90 18.75
C SER A 91 -3.42 0.08 19.45
N GLY A 92 -3.82 -1.09 18.90
CA GLY A 92 -4.89 -1.92 19.43
C GLY A 92 -6.29 -1.30 19.34
N ILE A 93 -6.46 -0.26 18.52
CA ILE A 93 -7.76 0.42 18.31
C ILE A 93 -8.69 -0.45 17.45
N THR A 94 -8.11 -1.24 16.56
CA THR A 94 -8.80 -2.13 15.63
C THR A 94 -7.93 -3.34 15.30
N SER A 95 -8.51 -4.36 14.67
CA SER A 95 -7.78 -5.49 14.08
C SER A 95 -7.76 -5.40 12.56
N TYR A 96 -6.90 -6.19 11.93
CA TYR A 96 -6.86 -6.34 10.47
C TYR A 96 -8.18 -6.97 9.95
N ASP A 97 -8.79 -6.33 8.94
CA ASP A 97 -9.95 -6.81 8.19
C ASP A 97 -9.67 -6.77 6.68
N PRO A 98 -9.51 -7.93 6.02
CA PRO A 98 -9.26 -7.99 4.59
C PRO A 98 -10.41 -7.42 3.74
N ASN A 99 -11.64 -7.41 4.25
CA ASN A 99 -12.79 -6.84 3.55
C ASN A 99 -12.71 -5.31 3.51
N LEU A 100 -12.23 -4.68 4.57
CA LEU A 100 -12.00 -3.24 4.61
C LEU A 100 -10.97 -2.83 3.56
N VAL A 101 -9.85 -3.55 3.45
CA VAL A 101 -8.81 -3.26 2.45
C VAL A 101 -9.36 -3.39 1.03
N ARG A 102 -10.10 -4.48 0.75
CA ARG A 102 -10.72 -4.70 -0.56
C ARG A 102 -11.73 -3.62 -0.90
N LYS A 103 -12.57 -3.24 0.07
CA LYS A 103 -13.57 -2.18 -0.10
C LYS A 103 -12.89 -0.82 -0.35
N THR A 104 -11.91 -0.44 0.46
CA THR A 104 -11.21 0.83 0.30
C THR A 104 -10.52 0.94 -1.05
N LEU A 105 -9.82 -0.12 -1.51
CA LEU A 105 -9.22 -0.12 -2.85
C LEU A 105 -10.29 0.07 -3.94
N LYS A 106 -11.41 -0.64 -3.83
CA LYS A 106 -12.52 -0.51 -4.78
C LYS A 106 -13.05 0.92 -4.80
N ASP A 107 -13.28 1.53 -3.64
CA ASP A 107 -13.79 2.90 -3.52
C ASP A 107 -12.81 3.91 -4.13
N LEU A 108 -11.50 3.77 -3.88
CA LEU A 108 -10.46 4.63 -4.48
C LEU A 108 -10.42 4.53 -6.01
N LEU A 109 -10.76 3.36 -6.57
CA LEU A 109 -10.83 3.14 -8.01
C LEU A 109 -12.17 3.58 -8.64
N GLU A 110 -13.23 3.76 -7.85
CA GLU A 110 -14.56 4.17 -8.32
C GLU A 110 -14.76 5.69 -8.33
N VAL A 111 -14.18 6.40 -7.36
CA VAL A 111 -14.27 7.87 -7.19
C VAL A 111 -13.62 8.66 -8.35
N SER A 112 -13.02 7.96 -9.30
CA SER A 112 -12.14 8.56 -10.31
C SER A 112 -12.64 8.49 -11.75
N ASN A 113 -13.94 8.30 -11.92
CA ASN A 113 -14.61 8.35 -13.21
C ASN A 113 -15.22 9.73 -13.51
N ASP A 114 -14.75 10.79 -12.85
CA ASP A 114 -15.21 12.18 -13.06
C ASP A 114 -14.44 12.89 -14.19
#